data_AF-A0A2E7SKQ6-F1
#
_entry.id   AF-A0A2E7SKQ6-F1
#
_cell.length_a   1.000
_cell.length_b   1.000
_cell.length_c   1.000
_cell.angle_alpha   90.00
_cell.angle_beta   90.00
_cell.angle_gamma   90.00
#
_symmetry.space_group_name_H-M   'P 1'
#
loop_
_entity.id
_entity.type
_entity.pdbx_description
1 polymer ?
#
loop_
_entity_poly.entity_id
_entity_poly.type
_entity_poly.pdbx_seq_one_letter_code
_entity_poly.pdbx_strand_id
1 'polypeptide(L)'
;STETVTEQALEESGTSDSDDGVPAGLIATGAGLLAAAGLYLSRKWWLGLLAGTALGMLILGLFGRRPPGMPEDFEVSKKLGWEEDETTATIVWSEPEKGGKLNSYILEGFFDDKWRIVGEYDDDVFATSVTDEDIERFRMYAKGPGGESKKTEPQRSPWHD
;
A
#
# COMPACT_ATOMS: atom_id res chain seq x y z
N SER A 1 -39.11 44.20 -30.56
CA SER A 1 -39.24 43.25 -31.69
C SER A 1 -38.09 43.57 -32.62
N THR A 2 -37.09 42.70 -32.82
CA THR A 2 -37.18 41.35 -33.40
C THR A 2 -35.99 40.50 -32.95
N GLU A 3 -36.21 39.21 -32.71
CA GLU A 3 -35.20 38.16 -32.46
C GLU A 3 -34.53 37.66 -33.75
N THR A 4 -33.57 36.73 -33.58
CA THR A 4 -32.94 35.76 -34.52
C THR A 4 -31.53 36.12 -35.01
N VAL A 5 -30.55 35.22 -35.15
CA VAL A 5 -30.39 33.78 -34.84
C VAL A 5 -28.87 33.51 -34.85
N THR A 6 -28.44 32.55 -34.03
CA THR A 6 -27.15 31.85 -33.99
C THR A 6 -26.60 31.46 -35.37
N GLU A 7 -25.32 31.74 -35.66
CA GLU A 7 -24.51 30.88 -36.55
C GLU A 7 -23.08 30.76 -36.02
N GLN A 8 -22.68 29.51 -35.79
CA GLN A 8 -21.29 29.10 -35.67
C GLN A 8 -20.59 29.31 -37.03
N ALA A 9 -19.34 29.75 -37.01
CA ALA A 9 -18.44 29.55 -38.14
C ALA A 9 -17.08 29.11 -37.60
N LEU A 10 -16.97 27.80 -37.46
CA LEU A 10 -15.73 27.04 -37.42
C LEU A 10 -15.03 27.32 -38.75
N GLU A 11 -13.89 28.03 -38.73
CA GLU A 11 -13.14 28.33 -39.94
C GLU A 11 -12.50 27.05 -40.48
N GLU A 12 -13.11 26.57 -41.56
CA GLU A 12 -12.64 25.56 -42.49
C GLU A 12 -11.42 26.11 -43.25
N SER A 13 -10.23 25.55 -42.99
CA SER A 13 -9.12 25.60 -43.93
C SER A 13 -9.07 24.26 -44.66
N GLY A 14 -9.78 24.17 -45.78
CA GLY A 14 -9.75 23.03 -46.67
C GLY A 14 -8.42 22.92 -47.45
N THR A 15 -7.90 21.70 -47.55
CA THR A 15 -7.16 21.29 -48.75
C THR A 15 -7.42 19.80 -49.05
N SER A 16 -8.03 19.60 -50.23
CA SER A 16 -7.89 18.50 -51.20
C SER A 16 -8.24 17.05 -50.85
N ASP A 17 -9.20 16.56 -51.64
CA ASP A 17 -9.66 15.19 -51.96
C ASP A 17 -8.70 14.01 -51.73
N SER A 18 -9.19 12.93 -51.13
CA SER A 18 -9.43 11.62 -51.78
C SER A 18 -9.88 10.55 -50.77
N ASP A 19 -10.69 9.61 -51.26
CA ASP A 19 -11.31 8.46 -50.58
C ASP A 19 -10.39 7.58 -49.69
N ASP A 20 -11.08 6.85 -48.80
CA ASP A 20 -10.66 5.69 -48.01
C ASP A 20 -9.86 5.91 -46.71
N GLY A 21 -10.54 5.62 -45.60
CA GLY A 21 -9.91 5.19 -44.36
C GLY A 21 -10.19 6.10 -43.17
N VAL A 22 -10.90 5.56 -42.17
CA VAL A 22 -10.96 6.11 -40.80
C VAL A 22 -9.53 6.47 -40.37
N PRO A 23 -9.22 7.73 -40.02
CA PRO A 23 -7.86 8.10 -39.67
C PRO A 23 -7.45 7.33 -38.40
N ALA A 24 -6.45 6.47 -38.56
CA ALA A 24 -5.76 5.71 -37.50
C ALA A 24 -4.93 6.61 -36.56
N GLY A 25 -5.40 7.84 -36.31
CA GLY A 25 -4.72 8.88 -35.53
C GLY A 25 -5.45 9.32 -34.26
N LEU A 26 -6.65 8.80 -33.97
CA LEU A 26 -7.45 9.21 -32.80
C LEU A 26 -7.36 8.25 -31.60
N ILE A 27 -6.18 7.70 -31.34
CA ILE A 27 -5.83 7.21 -30.00
C ILE A 27 -4.48 7.84 -29.64
N ALA A 28 -4.49 9.17 -29.54
CA ALA A 28 -3.45 9.89 -28.81
C ALA A 28 -3.71 9.66 -27.31
N THR A 29 -3.08 8.60 -26.82
CA THR A 29 -2.56 8.40 -25.46
C THR A 29 -2.95 9.51 -24.48
N GLY A 30 -4.10 9.32 -23.80
CA GLY A 30 -4.53 10.17 -22.71
C GLY A 30 -3.63 9.99 -21.50
N ALA A 31 -2.49 10.70 -21.49
CA ALA A 31 -1.64 10.86 -20.33
C ALA A 31 -1.01 12.26 -20.42
N GLY A 32 -1.63 13.23 -19.74
CA GLY A 32 -1.00 14.52 -19.46
C GLY A 32 -1.55 15.72 -20.24
N LEU A 33 -2.75 16.18 -19.87
CA LEU A 33 -3.12 17.59 -20.01
C LEU A 33 -3.60 18.11 -18.65
N LEU A 34 -2.67 18.17 -17.70
CA LEU A 34 -2.74 19.06 -16.53
C LEU A 34 -1.52 19.98 -16.58
N ALA A 35 -1.41 20.76 -17.64
CA ALA A 35 -0.38 21.77 -17.77
C ALA A 35 -1.04 23.15 -17.81
N ALA A 36 -0.93 23.86 -16.68
CA ALA A 36 -0.82 25.31 -16.62
C ALA A 36 -2.03 26.19 -17.02
N ALA A 37 -3.26 25.84 -16.60
CA ALA A 37 -4.25 26.87 -16.28
C ALA A 37 -4.15 27.20 -14.79
N GLY A 38 -3.56 28.36 -14.48
CA GLY A 38 -3.32 28.83 -13.11
C GLY A 38 -4.57 28.80 -12.25
N LEU A 39 -4.42 28.20 -11.07
CA LEU A 39 -5.41 28.02 -10.01
C LEU A 39 -5.94 29.37 -9.49
N TYR A 40 -7.03 29.88 -10.08
CA TYR A 40 -7.95 30.81 -9.40
C TYR A 40 -9.35 30.21 -9.27
N LEU A 41 -9.44 28.89 -9.11
CA LEU A 41 -10.69 28.25 -8.76
C LEU A 41 -10.81 28.25 -7.23
N SER A 42 -11.86 28.90 -6.74
CA SER A 42 -12.03 29.14 -5.30
C SER A 42 -11.96 27.82 -4.51
N ARG A 43 -11.50 27.87 -3.25
CA ARG A 43 -11.49 26.74 -2.31
C ARG A 43 -12.83 25.97 -2.27
N LYS A 44 -13.95 26.66 -2.54
CA LYS A 44 -15.30 26.07 -2.59
C LYS A 44 -15.49 25.11 -3.77
N TRP A 45 -14.85 25.36 -4.91
CA TRP A 45 -14.94 24.48 -6.09
C TRP A 45 -14.11 23.21 -5.93
N TRP A 46 -12.93 23.31 -5.32
CA TRP A 46 -12.11 22.15 -4.93
C TRP A 46 -12.84 21.25 -3.92
N LEU A 47 -13.55 21.82 -2.95
CA LEU A 47 -14.40 21.05 -2.05
C LEU A 47 -15.57 20.37 -2.79
N GLY A 48 -16.17 21.04 -3.77
CA GLY A 48 -17.21 20.45 -4.62
C GLY A 48 -16.71 19.32 -5.53
N LEU A 49 -15.45 19.39 -5.96
CA LEU A 49 -14.81 18.31 -6.73
C LEU A 49 -14.42 17.12 -5.85
N LEU A 50 -14.09 17.33 -4.57
CA LEU A 50 -13.88 16.25 -3.61
C LEU A 50 -15.20 15.65 -3.07
N ALA A 51 -16.25 16.45 -2.97
CA ALA A 51 -17.56 16.03 -2.48
C ALA A 51 -18.43 15.48 -3.62
N GLY A 52 -18.35 14.16 -3.85
CA GLY A 52 -19.31 13.46 -4.71
C GLY A 52 -18.80 13.11 -6.12
N THR A 53 -17.53 13.35 -6.44
CA THR A 53 -16.91 12.78 -7.64
C THR A 53 -16.22 11.44 -7.31
N ALA A 54 -16.10 10.56 -8.30
CA ALA A 54 -15.34 9.32 -8.17
C ALA A 54 -13.87 9.58 -7.77
N LEU A 55 -13.30 10.71 -8.21
CA LEU A 55 -11.95 11.15 -7.83
C LEU A 55 -11.88 11.59 -6.35
N GLY A 56 -12.90 12.27 -5.85
CA GLY A 56 -13.01 12.61 -4.43
C GLY A 56 -13.14 11.39 -3.53
N MET A 57 -13.97 10.42 -3.94
CA MET A 57 -14.09 9.13 -3.27
C MET A 57 -12.80 8.30 -3.35
N LEU A 58 -12.08 8.37 -4.47
CA LEU A 58 -10.76 7.75 -4.62
C LEU A 58 -9.76 8.35 -3.60
N ILE A 59 -9.66 9.67 -3.53
CA ILE A 59 -8.78 10.37 -2.58
C ILE A 59 -9.19 10.03 -1.13
N LEU A 60 -10.47 10.10 -0.77
CA LEU A 60 -10.94 9.72 0.58
C LEU A 60 -10.66 8.25 0.92
N GLY A 61 -10.77 7.35 -0.07
CA GLY A 61 -10.43 5.93 0.08
C GLY A 61 -8.94 5.66 0.27
N LEU A 62 -8.07 6.50 -0.30
CA LEU A 62 -6.61 6.41 -0.16
C LEU A 62 -6.09 6.96 1.18
N PHE A 63 -6.64 8.07 1.67
CA PHE A 63 -6.10 8.78 2.85
C PHE A 63 -6.74 8.41 4.19
N GLY A 64 -7.82 7.62 4.19
CA GLY A 64 -8.58 7.29 5.41
C GLY A 64 -8.05 6.11 6.24
N ARG A 65 -7.04 5.37 5.75
CA ARG A 65 -6.62 4.12 6.39
C ARG A 65 -5.29 4.31 7.11
N ARG A 66 -5.34 4.34 8.45
CA ARG A 66 -4.13 4.30 9.28
C ARG A 66 -3.48 2.92 9.17
N PRO A 67 -2.14 2.83 9.10
CA PRO A 67 -1.46 1.55 9.24
C PRO A 67 -1.72 0.94 10.62
N PRO A 68 -1.64 -0.39 10.76
CA PRO A 68 -1.72 -1.03 12.06
C PRO A 68 -0.57 -0.59 12.98
N GLY A 69 -0.74 -0.84 14.27
CA GLY A 69 0.32 -0.62 15.26
C GLY A 69 1.44 -1.63 15.16
N MET A 70 2.54 -1.34 15.82
CA MET A 70 3.63 -2.31 15.97
C MET A 70 3.20 -3.42 16.93
N PRO A 71 3.49 -4.70 16.64
CA PRO A 71 3.27 -5.79 17.59
C PRO A 71 3.97 -5.52 18.91
N GLU A 72 3.34 -5.93 20.01
CA GLU A 72 3.85 -5.73 21.37
C GLU A 72 4.41 -7.03 21.94
N ASP A 73 5.16 -6.92 23.04
CA ASP A 73 5.75 -8.06 23.76
C ASP A 73 6.49 -9.07 22.86
N PHE A 74 7.16 -8.57 21.82
CA PHE A 74 7.85 -9.44 20.87
C PHE A 74 9.10 -10.06 21.51
N GLU A 75 9.02 -11.37 21.75
CA GLU A 75 10.05 -12.14 22.42
C GLU A 75 10.42 -13.39 21.62
N VAL A 76 11.72 -13.70 21.60
CA VAL A 76 12.28 -14.90 21.00
C VAL A 76 12.97 -15.68 22.10
N SER A 77 12.58 -16.94 22.29
CA SER A 77 13.10 -17.79 23.35
C SER A 77 13.46 -19.18 22.82
N LYS A 78 14.41 -19.84 23.51
CA LYS A 78 14.78 -21.22 23.21
C LYS A 78 13.81 -22.18 23.89
N LYS A 79 13.22 -23.10 23.12
CA LYS A 79 12.50 -24.25 23.67
C LYS A 79 13.25 -25.53 23.31
N LEU A 80 13.57 -26.32 24.34
CA LEU A 80 14.12 -27.67 24.17
C LEU A 80 12.97 -28.63 23.87
N GLY A 81 13.07 -29.37 22.77
CA GLY A 81 12.15 -30.43 22.42
C GLY A 81 12.25 -31.63 23.38
N TRP A 82 11.46 -32.66 23.09
CA TRP A 82 11.49 -33.91 23.87
C TRP A 82 12.74 -34.75 23.58
N GLU A 83 13.41 -34.47 22.46
CA GLU A 83 14.70 -35.04 22.07
C GLU A 83 15.82 -34.01 22.33
N GLU A 84 16.99 -34.48 22.79
CA GLU A 84 18.13 -33.61 23.18
C GLU A 84 18.63 -32.69 22.05
N ASP A 85 18.36 -33.04 20.79
CA ASP A 85 18.83 -32.33 19.61
C ASP A 85 17.76 -31.42 18.96
N GLU A 86 16.50 -31.47 19.40
CA GLU A 86 15.44 -30.66 18.82
C GLU A 86 15.38 -29.29 19.54
N THR A 87 16.22 -28.35 19.11
CA THR A 87 16.11 -26.94 19.55
C THR A 87 15.20 -26.17 18.62
N THR A 88 14.18 -25.51 19.18
CA THR A 88 13.28 -24.64 18.40
C THR A 88 13.23 -23.24 18.99
N ALA A 89 13.32 -22.21 18.14
CA ALA A 89 13.04 -20.84 18.52
C ALA A 89 11.52 -20.67 18.67
N THR A 90 11.07 -20.41 19.89
CA THR A 90 9.69 -20.07 20.20
C THR A 90 9.56 -18.55 20.18
N ILE A 91 8.66 -18.05 19.34
CA ILE A 91 8.45 -16.63 19.12
C ILE A 91 7.02 -16.31 19.58
N VAL A 92 6.89 -15.30 20.43
CA VAL A 92 5.60 -14.84 20.95
C VAL A 92 5.46 -13.33 20.77
N TRP A 93 4.23 -12.86 20.58
CA TRP A 93 3.90 -11.46 20.42
C TRP A 93 2.45 -11.19 20.84
N SER A 94 2.13 -9.91 21.03
CA SER A 94 0.80 -9.41 21.40
C SER A 94 0.23 -8.49 20.31
N GLU A 95 -1.11 -8.34 20.31
CA GLU A 95 -1.80 -7.41 19.42
C GLU A 95 -1.35 -5.96 19.66
N PRO A 96 -1.20 -5.12 18.62
CA PRO A 96 -0.87 -3.72 18.82
C PRO A 96 -1.95 -2.95 19.58
N GLU A 97 -1.60 -2.17 20.62
CA GLU A 97 -2.59 -1.36 21.37
C GLU A 97 -3.25 -0.25 20.53
N LYS A 98 -2.54 0.24 19.52
CA LYS A 98 -2.90 1.45 18.76
C LYS A 98 -2.66 1.24 17.28
N GLY A 99 -3.59 1.63 16.43
CA GLY A 99 -3.38 1.60 14.98
C GLY A 99 -4.67 1.59 14.20
N GLY A 100 -4.55 1.38 12.88
CA GLY A 100 -5.67 0.97 12.05
C GLY A 100 -5.90 -0.55 12.09
N LYS A 101 -6.81 -1.02 11.24
CA LYS A 101 -7.16 -2.44 11.14
C LYS A 101 -5.93 -3.30 10.81
N LEU A 102 -5.74 -4.35 11.61
CA LEU A 102 -4.82 -5.45 11.37
C LEU A 102 -5.46 -6.51 10.45
N ASN A 103 -4.64 -7.15 9.61
CA ASN A 103 -5.03 -8.33 8.85
C ASN A 103 -4.06 -9.51 9.10
N SER A 104 -2.76 -9.24 9.19
CA SER A 104 -1.74 -10.28 9.38
C SER A 104 -0.48 -9.75 10.05
N TYR A 105 0.30 -10.65 10.64
CA TYR A 105 1.65 -10.40 11.15
C TYR A 105 2.69 -11.01 10.22
N ILE A 106 3.77 -10.28 9.95
CA ILE A 106 4.89 -10.73 9.13
C ILE A 106 6.11 -10.90 10.02
N LEU A 107 6.61 -12.13 10.11
CA LEU A 107 7.88 -12.44 10.75
C LEU A 107 9.00 -12.38 9.72
N GLU A 108 10.03 -11.57 9.99
CA GLU A 108 11.25 -11.53 9.22
C GLU A 108 12.42 -12.13 10.02
N GLY A 109 13.26 -12.90 9.33
CA GLY A 109 14.54 -13.40 9.82
C GLY A 109 15.69 -12.70 9.10
N PHE A 110 16.77 -12.44 9.81
CA PHE A 110 18.02 -11.92 9.25
C PHE A 110 19.02 -13.05 9.03
N PHE A 111 19.36 -13.31 7.78
CA PHE A 111 20.36 -14.30 7.37
C PHE A 111 20.95 -13.88 6.01
N ASP A 112 22.20 -14.27 5.75
CA ASP A 112 22.97 -13.82 4.58
C ASP A 112 22.97 -12.28 4.40
N ASP A 113 23.22 -11.54 5.49
CA ASP A 113 23.22 -10.07 5.51
C ASP A 113 21.90 -9.39 5.07
N LYS A 114 20.78 -10.12 5.05
CA LYS A 114 19.49 -9.62 4.55
C LYS A 114 18.33 -10.05 5.42
N TRP A 115 17.34 -9.16 5.52
CA TRP A 115 16.04 -9.50 6.09
C TRP A 115 15.18 -10.20 5.03
N ARG A 116 14.61 -11.35 5.38
CA ARG A 116 13.66 -12.08 4.53
C ARG A 116 12.45 -12.53 5.35
N ILE A 117 11.32 -12.71 4.68
CA ILE A 117 10.09 -13.20 5.31
C ILE A 117 10.27 -14.67 5.65
N VAL A 118 10.00 -15.00 6.91
CA VAL A 118 10.02 -16.37 7.46
C VAL A 118 8.60 -16.91 7.56
N GLY A 119 7.64 -16.06 7.92
CA GLY A 119 6.25 -16.44 8.06
C GLY A 119 5.29 -15.26 7.99
N GLU A 120 4.05 -15.56 7.61
CA GLU A 120 2.89 -14.66 7.71
C GLU A 120 1.82 -15.38 8.53
N TYR A 121 1.25 -14.68 9.50
CA TYR A 121 0.29 -15.22 10.47
C TYR A 121 -0.98 -14.36 10.50
N ASP A 122 -2.13 -14.99 10.69
CA ASP A 122 -3.42 -14.30 10.81
C ASP A 122 -3.50 -13.43 12.07
N ASP A 123 -4.50 -12.55 12.14
CA ASP A 123 -4.66 -11.56 13.21
C ASP A 123 -5.03 -12.15 14.59
N ASP A 124 -5.34 -13.44 14.66
CA ASP A 124 -5.65 -14.20 15.88
C ASP A 124 -4.52 -15.15 16.33
N VAL A 125 -3.36 -15.12 15.67
CA VAL A 125 -2.18 -15.91 16.01
C VAL A 125 -1.14 -15.05 16.73
N PHE A 126 -0.61 -15.58 17.84
CA PHE A 126 0.28 -14.86 18.78
C PHE A 126 1.56 -15.65 19.16
N ALA A 127 1.74 -16.82 18.57
CA ALA A 127 2.89 -17.66 18.82
C ALA A 127 3.23 -18.50 17.60
N THR A 128 4.53 -18.72 17.39
CA THR A 128 5.03 -19.64 16.38
C THR A 128 6.36 -20.24 16.81
N SER A 129 6.80 -21.23 16.07
CA SER A 129 8.02 -21.96 16.34
C SER A 129 8.81 -22.08 15.04
N VAL A 130 10.09 -21.69 15.07
CA VAL A 130 11.00 -21.72 13.92
C VAL A 130 12.18 -22.62 14.28
N THR A 131 12.59 -23.50 13.36
CA THR A 131 13.71 -24.45 13.54
C THR A 131 14.94 -24.08 12.70
N ASP A 132 14.88 -22.99 11.95
CA ASP A 132 15.97 -22.55 11.08
C ASP A 132 17.06 -21.83 11.89
N GLU A 133 18.17 -22.55 12.12
CA GLU A 133 19.28 -22.11 12.96
C GLU A 133 20.16 -21.05 12.29
N ASP A 134 20.08 -20.90 10.97
CA ASP A 134 20.90 -19.93 10.22
C ASP A 134 20.41 -18.48 10.42
N ILE A 135 19.22 -18.31 10.99
CA ILE A 135 18.66 -16.99 11.29
C ILE A 135 19.36 -16.40 12.51
N GLU A 136 20.02 -15.26 12.33
CA GLU A 136 20.74 -14.55 13.40
C GLU A 136 19.83 -13.71 14.29
N ARG A 137 18.81 -13.08 13.68
CA ARG A 137 17.92 -12.12 14.33
C ARG A 137 16.51 -12.21 13.76
N PHE A 138 15.53 -11.94 14.60
CA PHE A 138 14.13 -11.87 14.22
C PHE A 138 13.57 -10.48 14.46
N ARG A 139 12.62 -10.07 13.62
CA ARG A 139 11.76 -8.92 13.88
C ARG A 139 10.39 -9.16 13.27
N MET A 140 9.40 -8.41 13.73
CA MET A 140 8.03 -8.55 13.29
C MET A 140 7.40 -7.21 12.96
N TYR A 141 6.42 -7.22 12.08
CA TYR A 141 5.53 -6.09 11.86
C TYR A 141 4.13 -6.56 11.48
N ALA A 142 3.14 -5.71 11.70
CA ALA A 142 1.75 -5.93 11.34
C ALA A 142 1.45 -5.34 9.95
N LYS A 143 0.51 -5.95 9.24
CA LYS A 143 0.03 -5.52 7.92
C LYS A 143 -1.47 -5.40 7.92
N GLY A 144 -1.97 -4.36 7.25
CA GLY A 144 -3.40 -4.10 7.13
C GLY A 144 -3.76 -3.19 5.96
N PRO A 145 -5.04 -2.80 5.83
CA PRO A 145 -5.50 -1.99 4.72
C PRO A 145 -4.86 -0.60 4.63
N GLY A 146 -4.28 -0.11 5.73
CA GLY A 146 -3.56 1.16 5.80
C GLY A 146 -2.05 1.03 5.58
N GLY A 147 -1.56 -0.14 5.20
CA GLY A 147 -0.14 -0.42 4.99
C GLY A 147 0.47 -1.27 6.11
N GLU A 148 1.78 -1.12 6.29
CA GLU A 148 2.58 -1.85 7.27
C GLU A 148 2.82 -1.00 8.52
N SER A 149 2.89 -1.65 9.68
CA SER A 149 3.30 -1.00 10.92
C SER A 149 4.80 -0.70 10.93
N LYS A 150 5.26 -0.03 11.99
CA LYS A 150 6.68 -0.08 12.35
C LYS A 150 7.09 -1.52 12.68
N LYS A 151 8.37 -1.84 12.47
CA LYS A 151 8.97 -3.12 12.85
C LYS A 151 9.38 -3.09 14.32
N THR A 152 9.26 -4.22 14.99
CA THR A 152 9.78 -4.42 16.35
C THR A 152 11.31 -4.25 16.38
N GLU A 153 11.86 -4.01 17.57
CA GLU A 153 13.30 -4.07 17.75
C GLU A 153 13.79 -5.49 17.42
N PRO A 154 14.89 -5.64 16.63
CA PRO A 154 15.42 -6.95 16.32
C PRO A 154 15.84 -7.71 17.57
N GLN A 155 15.25 -8.89 17.77
CA GLN A 155 15.66 -9.83 18.82
C GLN A 155 16.71 -10.79 18.26
N ARG A 156 17.70 -11.17 19.07
CA ARG A 156 18.66 -12.20 18.67
C ARG A 156 17.98 -13.57 18.67
N SER A 157 18.53 -14.40 17.80
CA SER A 157 18.15 -15.79 17.69
C SER A 157 18.81 -16.64 18.79
N PRO A 158 18.12 -17.64 19.35
CA PRO A 158 18.63 -18.45 20.46
C PRO A 158 19.83 -19.34 20.11
N TRP A 159 20.17 -19.46 18.82
CA TRP A 159 21.36 -20.20 18.36
C TRP A 159 22.62 -19.32 18.27
N HIS A 160 22.47 -17.99 18.36
CA HIS A 160 23.53 -17.00 18.13
C HIS A 160 23.81 -16.11 19.35
N ASP A 161 23.55 -16.64 20.56
CA ASP A 161 23.81 -15.98 21.85
C ASP A 161 25.31 -15.91 22.21
#